data_AF-A0A2W4MF01-F1
#
_entry.id   AF-A0A2W4MF01-F1
#
_cell.length_a   1.000
_cell.length_b   1.000
_cell.length_c   1.000
_cell.angle_alpha   90.00
_cell.angle_beta   90.00
_cell.angle_gamma   90.00
#
_symmetry.space_group_name_H-M   'P 1'
#
loop_
_entity.id
_entity.type
_entity.pdbx_description
1 polymer ?
#
loop_
_entity_poly.entity_id
_entity_poly.type
_entity_poly.pdbx_seq_one_letter_code
_entity_poly.pdbx_strand_id
1 'polypeptide(L)'
;MQDKRITLQDVLAAIEQLPDNMTPHSDYWKDAVGVLLDLQGAEREEAAERVAEKFGVTVEEVLAAAEQMAVPPEERLAQDISQVTPDTSDDAIRELCRRIAEIPDELTQSRLIAEMAKRAGKGRGVRELRKIVRQCREQLAQEIQAGTSRPALRSIKSYIPDAPVPDQAVMPPRYYISERGEIYWEGKYTELVSPVPVVITRRLHDLDEKVSRVELAYKLNGKWKTTTVSKAVIADNRRIIQLADHDVPVSSANARFLVQYLQALEMENIGHLPEVESVRSMGWRTWNGKLVFVWGRRVIFPGSKQYSAALEVEVDSPGEEQFLSALDIGGTWQGWLEHVFDPAFQYPG
;
A
#
# COMPACT_ATOMS: atom_id res chain seq x y z
N MET A 1 -20.77 3.12 5.39
CA MET A 1 -19.62 2.66 4.60
C MET A 1 -19.08 3.86 3.84
N GLN A 2 -18.01 4.44 4.35
CA GLN A 2 -17.05 5.19 3.58
C GLN A 2 -15.74 4.76 4.21
N ASP A 3 -15.11 3.79 3.56
CA ASP A 3 -13.66 3.65 3.47
C ASP A 3 -13.09 5.07 3.57
N LYS A 4 -12.27 5.38 4.59
CA LYS A 4 -11.72 6.74 4.73
C LYS A 4 -10.61 6.90 3.70
N ARG A 5 -11.02 6.83 2.43
CA ARG A 5 -10.29 7.28 1.26
C ARG A 5 -9.84 8.70 1.57
N ILE A 6 -8.60 8.99 1.25
CA ILE A 6 -8.12 10.36 1.11
C ILE A 6 -9.22 11.13 0.37
N THR A 7 -9.81 12.13 1.03
CA THR A 7 -10.91 12.86 0.42
C THR A 7 -10.33 13.80 -0.63
N LEU A 8 -11.10 14.13 -1.66
CA LEU A 8 -10.69 15.15 -2.63
C LEU A 8 -10.22 16.44 -1.95
N GLN A 9 -10.82 16.83 -0.81
CA GLN A 9 -10.39 17.99 -0.04
C GLN A 9 -8.97 17.83 0.54
N ASP A 10 -8.59 16.64 1.00
CA ASP A 10 -7.24 16.38 1.52
C ASP A 10 -6.20 16.46 0.39
N VAL A 11 -6.54 15.93 -0.79
CA VAL A 11 -5.69 16.01 -2.00
C VAL A 11 -5.50 17.45 -2.44
N LEU A 12 -6.59 18.20 -2.56
CA LEU A 12 -6.54 19.60 -2.99
C LEU A 12 -5.75 20.46 -1.99
N ALA A 13 -5.92 20.22 -0.68
CA ALA A 13 -5.14 20.91 0.34
C ALA A 13 -3.63 20.61 0.24
N ALA A 14 -3.26 19.37 -0.07
CA ALA A 14 -1.85 19.01 -0.29
C ALA A 14 -1.28 19.68 -1.56
N ILE A 15 -2.05 19.70 -2.66
CA ILE A 15 -1.65 20.36 -3.91
C ILE A 15 -1.49 21.88 -3.70
N GLU A 16 -2.36 22.51 -2.91
CA GLU A 16 -2.30 23.95 -2.63
C GLU A 16 -1.03 24.35 -1.86
N GLN A 17 -0.48 23.45 -1.03
CA GLN A 17 0.78 23.67 -0.31
C GLN A 17 2.02 23.59 -1.20
N LEU A 18 1.89 23.11 -2.44
CA LEU A 18 2.99 23.09 -3.40
C LEU A 18 3.30 24.53 -3.88
N PRO A 19 4.57 24.89 -4.09
CA PRO A 19 4.96 26.16 -4.73
C PRO A 19 4.26 26.37 -6.09
N ASP A 20 4.09 27.63 -6.50
CA ASP A 20 3.56 27.96 -7.83
C ASP A 20 4.65 27.92 -8.91
N ASN A 21 4.27 27.70 -10.17
CA ASN A 21 5.14 27.70 -11.36
C ASN A 21 6.29 26.68 -11.28
N MET A 22 5.99 25.49 -10.76
CA MET A 22 6.98 24.41 -10.66
C MET A 22 7.26 23.79 -12.02
N THR A 23 8.49 23.30 -12.19
CA THR A 23 8.86 22.53 -13.37
C THR A 23 8.22 21.14 -13.35
N PRO A 24 7.55 20.73 -14.45
CA PRO A 24 7.13 19.34 -14.65
C PRO A 24 8.33 18.39 -14.52
N HIS A 25 8.08 17.15 -14.08
CA HIS A 25 9.10 16.10 -13.86
C HIS A 25 10.05 16.32 -12.65
N SER A 26 9.79 17.31 -11.81
CA SER A 26 10.43 17.44 -10.48
C SER A 26 9.95 16.38 -9.49
N ASP A 27 10.57 16.29 -8.31
CA ASP A 27 10.06 15.38 -7.25
C ASP A 27 8.66 15.80 -6.77
N TYR A 28 8.39 17.11 -6.69
CA TYR A 28 7.05 17.64 -6.41
C TYR A 28 6.02 17.27 -7.48
N TRP A 29 6.43 17.15 -8.75
CA TRP A 29 5.57 16.66 -9.82
C TRP A 29 5.17 15.19 -9.58
N LYS A 30 6.14 14.34 -9.20
CA LYS A 30 5.85 12.92 -8.90
C LYS A 30 4.89 12.79 -7.73
N ASP A 31 5.09 13.58 -6.68
CA ASP A 31 4.20 13.58 -5.51
C ASP A 31 2.80 14.04 -5.92
N ALA A 32 2.67 15.18 -6.63
CA ALA A 32 1.39 15.74 -7.05
C ALA A 32 0.60 14.81 -8.00
N VAL A 33 1.28 14.23 -9.00
CA VAL A 33 0.68 13.29 -9.95
C VAL A 33 0.36 11.95 -9.28
N GLY A 34 1.18 11.52 -8.31
CA GLY A 34 0.99 10.27 -7.58
C GLY A 34 -0.32 10.22 -6.80
N VAL A 35 -0.75 11.33 -6.19
CA VAL A 35 -2.02 11.38 -5.44
C VAL A 35 -3.25 11.15 -6.33
N LEU A 36 -3.14 11.43 -7.64
CA LEU A 36 -4.25 11.21 -8.59
C LEU A 36 -4.57 9.72 -8.81
N LEU A 37 -3.66 8.81 -8.43
CA LEU A 37 -3.88 7.37 -8.52
C LEU A 37 -5.01 6.88 -7.60
N ASP A 38 -5.33 7.66 -6.57
CA ASP A 38 -6.29 7.31 -5.51
C ASP A 38 -7.71 7.75 -5.81
N LEU A 39 -7.83 8.70 -6.73
CA LEU A 39 -9.07 9.32 -7.11
C LEU A 39 -9.63 8.64 -8.35
N GLN A 40 -10.96 8.63 -8.47
CA GLN A 40 -11.64 8.09 -9.66
C GLN A 40 -12.72 9.04 -10.16
N GLY A 41 -13.01 8.97 -11.47
CA GLY A 41 -14.03 9.79 -12.11
C GLY A 41 -13.77 11.29 -11.91
N ALA A 42 -14.82 12.04 -11.56
CA ALA A 42 -14.79 13.50 -11.46
C ALA A 42 -13.78 14.02 -10.41
N GLU A 43 -13.56 13.29 -9.31
CA GLU A 43 -12.60 13.71 -8.28
C GLU A 43 -11.17 13.71 -8.82
N ARG A 44 -10.82 12.73 -9.65
CA ARG A 44 -9.50 12.64 -10.29
C ARG A 44 -9.28 13.77 -11.29
N GLU A 45 -10.33 14.12 -12.02
CA GLU A 45 -10.30 15.17 -13.04
C GLU A 45 -10.12 16.55 -12.39
N GLU A 46 -10.86 16.84 -11.32
CA GLU A 46 -10.74 18.08 -10.55
C GLU A 46 -9.35 18.25 -9.89
N ALA A 47 -8.82 17.18 -9.29
CA ALA A 47 -7.46 17.22 -8.76
C ALA A 47 -6.41 17.39 -9.87
N ALA A 48 -6.60 16.77 -11.04
CA ALA A 48 -5.69 16.91 -12.18
C ALA A 48 -5.70 18.33 -12.76
N GLU A 49 -6.85 19.01 -12.80
CA GLU A 49 -6.96 20.43 -13.12
C GLU A 49 -6.10 21.29 -12.20
N ARG A 50 -6.17 21.03 -10.89
CA ARG A 50 -5.38 21.80 -9.91
C ARG A 50 -3.88 21.57 -10.03
N VAL A 51 -3.45 20.35 -10.31
CA VAL A 51 -2.05 20.04 -10.62
C VAL A 51 -1.64 20.73 -11.92
N ALA A 52 -2.47 20.68 -12.97
CA ALA A 52 -2.20 21.33 -14.24
C ALA A 52 -1.97 22.84 -14.09
N GLU A 53 -2.79 23.53 -13.29
CA GLU A 53 -2.62 24.95 -12.94
C GLU A 53 -1.27 25.24 -12.27
N LYS A 54 -0.88 24.44 -11.26
CA LYS A 54 0.37 24.64 -10.49
C LYS A 54 1.64 24.48 -11.33
N PHE A 55 1.61 23.56 -12.29
CA PHE A 55 2.76 23.18 -13.11
C PHE A 55 2.74 23.79 -14.52
N GLY A 56 1.68 24.52 -14.88
CA GLY A 56 1.54 25.17 -16.19
C GLY A 56 1.47 24.19 -17.36
N VAL A 57 0.83 23.04 -17.15
CA VAL A 57 0.66 21.95 -18.13
C VAL A 57 -0.83 21.70 -18.40
N THR A 58 -1.14 20.80 -19.33
CA THR A 58 -2.52 20.38 -19.60
C THR A 58 -2.98 19.28 -18.65
N VAL A 59 -4.30 19.18 -18.42
CA VAL A 59 -4.89 18.07 -17.65
C VAL A 59 -4.59 16.72 -18.29
N GLU A 60 -4.57 16.66 -19.63
CA GLU A 60 -4.22 15.46 -20.39
C GLU A 60 -2.79 14.99 -20.09
N GLU A 61 -1.82 15.91 -20.01
CA GLU A 61 -0.43 15.59 -19.64
C GLU A 61 -0.31 15.07 -18.20
N VAL A 62 -1.07 15.66 -17.27
CA VAL A 62 -1.13 15.21 -15.87
C VAL A 62 -1.71 13.80 -15.75
N LEU A 63 -2.84 13.54 -16.42
CA LEU A 63 -3.49 12.24 -16.40
C LEU A 63 -2.64 11.16 -17.09
N ALA A 64 -2.01 11.49 -18.21
CA ALA A 64 -1.07 10.60 -18.90
C ALA A 64 0.16 10.29 -18.02
N ALA A 65 0.68 11.27 -17.28
CA ALA A 65 1.76 11.04 -16.33
C ALA A 65 1.32 10.13 -15.16
N ALA A 66 0.09 10.30 -14.66
CA ALA A 66 -0.47 9.40 -13.63
C ALA A 66 -0.61 7.97 -14.17
N GLU A 67 -1.12 7.79 -15.38
CA GLU A 67 -1.20 6.48 -16.03
C GLU A 67 0.19 5.84 -16.21
N GLN A 68 1.19 6.62 -16.62
CA GLN A 68 2.56 6.12 -16.69
C GLN A 68 3.14 5.79 -15.31
N MET A 69 2.78 6.52 -14.25
CA MET A 69 3.20 6.20 -12.88
C MET A 69 2.58 4.91 -12.36
N ALA A 70 1.38 4.56 -12.81
CA ALA A 70 0.74 3.28 -12.50
C ALA A 70 1.48 2.08 -13.12
N VAL A 71 2.26 2.30 -14.19
CA VAL A 71 3.08 1.25 -14.81
C VAL A 71 4.38 1.02 -13.99
N PRO A 72 4.69 -0.23 -13.61
CA PRO A 72 5.90 -0.55 -12.88
C PRO A 72 7.17 0.03 -13.55
N PRO A 73 8.12 0.62 -12.78
CA PRO A 73 9.30 1.27 -13.34
C PRO A 73 10.11 0.39 -14.30
N GLU A 74 10.23 -0.90 -14.00
CA GLU A 74 10.92 -1.90 -14.81
C GLU A 74 10.22 -2.18 -16.15
N GLU A 75 8.89 -2.06 -16.21
CA GLU A 75 8.14 -2.25 -17.45
C GLU A 75 8.27 -1.02 -18.34
N ARG A 76 8.20 0.20 -17.77
CA ARG A 76 8.54 1.44 -18.49
C ARG A 76 9.98 1.41 -19.02
N LEU A 77 10.92 0.98 -18.19
CA LEU A 77 12.31 0.87 -18.59
C LEU A 77 12.51 -0.20 -19.67
N ALA A 78 11.75 -1.30 -19.63
CA ALA A 78 11.75 -2.29 -20.70
C ALA A 78 11.19 -1.72 -22.02
N GLN A 79 10.16 -0.85 -21.96
CA GLN A 79 9.64 -0.13 -23.13
C GLN A 79 10.69 0.83 -23.70
N ASP A 80 11.41 1.58 -22.87
CA ASP A 80 12.47 2.48 -23.33
C ASP A 80 13.65 1.72 -23.93
N ILE A 81 14.08 0.63 -23.28
CA ILE A 81 15.09 -0.29 -23.81
C ILE A 81 14.62 -0.88 -25.15
N SER A 82 13.31 -1.03 -25.35
CA SER A 82 12.79 -1.53 -26.62
C SER A 82 13.03 -0.60 -27.81
N GLN A 83 13.22 0.70 -27.54
CA GLN A 83 13.50 1.72 -28.56
C GLN A 83 15.01 1.91 -28.81
N VAL A 84 15.87 1.23 -28.06
CA VAL A 84 17.33 1.33 -28.24
C VAL A 84 17.72 0.78 -29.61
N THR A 85 18.60 1.52 -30.29
CA THR A 85 19.19 1.17 -31.57
C THR A 85 20.72 1.28 -31.49
N PRO A 86 21.47 0.75 -32.48
CA PRO A 86 22.92 0.93 -32.53
C PRO A 86 23.37 2.41 -32.50
N ASP A 87 22.54 3.32 -33.01
CA ASP A 87 22.81 4.75 -33.10
C ASP A 87 22.42 5.55 -31.85
N THR A 88 21.83 4.89 -30.84
CA THR A 88 21.52 5.53 -29.55
C THR A 88 22.79 6.13 -28.93
N SER A 89 22.71 7.37 -28.43
CA SER A 89 23.86 8.10 -27.88
C SER A 89 24.37 7.45 -26.59
N ASP A 90 25.66 7.64 -26.31
CA ASP A 90 26.26 7.12 -25.07
C ASP A 90 25.64 7.73 -23.82
N ASP A 91 25.20 8.99 -23.88
CA ASP A 91 24.50 9.64 -22.77
C ASP A 91 23.12 9.01 -22.51
N ALA A 92 22.36 8.70 -23.57
CA ALA A 92 21.08 8.01 -23.42
C ALA A 92 21.26 6.57 -22.88
N ILE A 93 22.30 5.86 -23.31
CA ILE A 93 22.65 4.54 -22.76
C ILE A 93 23.04 4.64 -21.28
N ARG A 94 23.80 5.67 -20.90
CA ARG A 94 24.17 5.92 -19.50
C ARG A 94 22.95 6.22 -18.65
N GLU A 95 21.99 6.99 -19.15
CA GLU A 95 20.76 7.30 -18.43
C GLU A 95 19.90 6.03 -18.20
N LEU A 96 19.75 5.18 -19.23
CA LEU A 96 19.12 3.87 -19.07
C LEU A 96 19.86 3.00 -18.05
N CYS A 97 21.20 2.98 -18.07
CA CYS A 97 22.00 2.28 -17.06
C CYS A 97 21.80 2.84 -15.64
N ARG A 98 21.64 4.16 -15.50
CA ARG A 98 21.36 4.81 -14.21
C ARG A 98 20.01 4.36 -13.66
N ARG A 99 18.97 4.34 -14.50
CA ARG A 99 17.63 3.82 -14.14
C ARG A 99 17.63 2.33 -13.82
N ILE A 100 18.43 1.51 -14.54
CA ILE A 100 18.65 0.10 -14.18
C ILE A 100 19.30 0.00 -12.80
N ALA A 101 20.29 0.86 -12.49
CA ALA A 101 21.02 0.82 -11.22
C ALA A 101 20.13 1.06 -9.99
N GLU A 102 19.04 1.82 -10.15
CA GLU A 102 18.00 2.07 -9.14
C GLU A 102 17.06 0.88 -8.90
N ILE A 103 17.11 -0.17 -9.73
CA ILE A 103 16.37 -1.42 -9.51
C ILE A 103 17.18 -2.30 -8.55
N PRO A 104 16.66 -2.64 -7.36
CA PRO A 104 17.40 -3.48 -6.42
C PRO A 104 17.48 -4.95 -6.85
N ASP A 105 16.46 -5.46 -7.55
CA ASP A 105 16.41 -6.87 -7.95
C ASP A 105 17.45 -7.22 -9.05
N GLU A 106 18.46 -8.01 -8.68
CA GLU A 106 19.56 -8.40 -9.55
C GLU A 106 19.12 -9.22 -10.77
N LEU A 107 18.02 -9.97 -10.64
CA LEU A 107 17.49 -10.79 -11.73
C LEU A 107 16.84 -9.89 -12.80
N THR A 108 15.97 -8.97 -12.38
CA THR A 108 15.41 -7.92 -13.24
C THR A 108 16.52 -7.11 -13.92
N GLN A 109 17.53 -6.68 -13.16
CA GLN A 109 18.68 -5.96 -13.74
C GLN A 109 19.38 -6.78 -14.81
N SER A 110 19.69 -8.05 -14.53
CA SER A 110 20.37 -8.94 -15.48
C SER A 110 19.57 -9.12 -16.77
N ARG A 111 18.24 -9.24 -16.67
CA ARG A 111 17.31 -9.34 -17.80
C ARG A 111 17.32 -8.07 -18.65
N LEU A 112 17.17 -6.90 -18.03
CA LEU A 112 17.14 -5.60 -18.72
C LEU A 112 18.47 -5.28 -19.39
N ILE A 113 19.60 -5.54 -18.72
CA ILE A 113 20.93 -5.36 -19.29
C ILE A 113 21.14 -6.28 -20.51
N ALA A 114 20.71 -7.54 -20.41
CA ALA A 114 20.81 -8.47 -21.52
C ALA A 114 19.97 -8.01 -22.72
N GLU A 115 18.77 -7.50 -22.48
CA GLU A 115 17.90 -7.00 -23.54
C GLU A 115 18.46 -5.74 -24.21
N MET A 116 18.99 -4.80 -23.43
CA MET A 116 19.66 -3.61 -23.96
C MET A 116 20.92 -3.97 -24.77
N ALA A 117 21.73 -4.93 -24.28
CA ALA A 117 22.93 -5.39 -24.97
C ALA A 117 22.66 -5.99 -26.35
N LYS A 118 21.50 -6.64 -26.56
CA LYS A 118 21.11 -7.19 -27.86
C LYS A 118 20.89 -6.09 -28.91
N ARG A 119 20.56 -4.87 -28.49
CA ARG A 119 20.11 -3.77 -29.34
C ARG A 119 21.16 -2.66 -29.52
N ALA A 120 21.94 -2.39 -28.47
CA ALA A 120 22.81 -1.22 -28.36
C ALA A 120 24.04 -1.21 -29.32
N GLY A 121 24.28 -2.27 -30.09
CA GLY A 121 25.33 -2.33 -31.10
C GLY A 121 26.73 -2.68 -30.55
N LYS A 122 27.77 -2.46 -31.37
CA LYS A 122 29.16 -2.81 -31.02
C LYS A 122 29.68 -2.00 -29.83
N GLY A 123 30.43 -2.64 -28.94
CA GLY A 123 31.05 -1.99 -27.77
C GLY A 123 30.14 -1.86 -26.55
N ARG A 124 28.84 -2.16 -26.68
CA ARG A 124 27.84 -2.05 -25.59
C ARG A 124 27.31 -3.42 -25.17
N GLY A 125 28.22 -4.39 -25.05
CA GLY A 125 27.90 -5.74 -24.61
C GLY A 125 27.56 -5.81 -23.11
N VAL A 126 26.96 -6.93 -22.69
CA VAL A 126 26.50 -7.17 -21.30
C VAL A 126 27.56 -6.80 -20.25
N ARG A 127 28.84 -7.16 -20.49
CA ARG A 127 29.94 -6.86 -19.56
C ARG A 127 30.17 -5.36 -19.38
N GLU A 128 30.16 -4.60 -20.46
CA GLU A 128 30.37 -3.15 -20.42
C GLU A 128 29.18 -2.45 -19.78
N LEU A 129 27.96 -2.84 -20.15
CA LEU A 129 26.75 -2.28 -19.54
C LEU A 129 26.67 -2.58 -18.03
N ARG A 130 27.03 -3.79 -17.59
CA ARG A 130 27.13 -4.11 -16.14
C ARG A 130 28.14 -3.21 -15.42
N LYS A 131 29.26 -2.89 -16.07
CA LYS A 131 30.27 -1.97 -15.51
C LYS A 131 29.70 -0.56 -15.37
N ILE A 132 28.95 -0.06 -16.36
CA ILE A 132 28.30 1.25 -16.30
C ILE A 132 27.24 1.27 -15.19
N VAL A 133 26.36 0.27 -15.14
CA VAL A 133 25.33 0.15 -14.08
C VAL A 133 25.95 0.16 -12.68
N ARG A 134 27.06 -0.56 -12.48
CA ARG A 134 27.81 -0.54 -11.21
C ARG A 134 28.33 0.86 -10.88
N GLN A 135 28.92 1.56 -11.84
CA GLN A 135 29.40 2.93 -11.65
C GLN A 135 28.26 3.90 -11.28
N CYS A 136 27.11 3.78 -11.97
CA CYS A 136 25.92 4.57 -11.65
C CYS A 136 25.42 4.30 -10.23
N ARG A 137 25.40 3.03 -9.78
CA ARG A 137 25.03 2.66 -8.41
C ARG A 137 25.97 3.29 -7.37
N GLU A 138 27.28 3.24 -7.62
CA GLU A 138 28.28 3.83 -6.74
C GLU A 138 28.10 5.36 -6.65
N GLN A 139 27.77 6.05 -7.76
CA GLN A 139 27.46 7.48 -7.78
C GLN A 139 26.17 7.81 -7.01
N LEU A 140 25.09 7.08 -7.26
CA LEU A 140 23.82 7.24 -6.54
C LEU A 140 24.00 7.09 -5.03
N ALA A 141 24.78 6.09 -4.59
CA ALA A 141 25.08 5.88 -3.18
C ALA A 141 25.84 7.08 -2.56
N GLN A 142 26.79 7.67 -3.30
CA GLN A 142 27.51 8.86 -2.85
C GLN A 142 26.60 10.09 -2.77
N GLU A 143 25.73 10.29 -3.76
CA GLU A 143 24.75 11.40 -3.78
C GLU A 143 23.78 11.30 -2.59
N ILE A 144 23.27 10.10 -2.29
CA ILE A 144 22.41 9.85 -1.13
C ILE A 144 23.18 10.09 0.18
N GLN A 145 24.43 9.63 0.28
CA GLN A 145 25.24 9.82 1.48
C GLN A 145 25.63 11.29 1.70
N ALA A 146 25.83 12.05 0.62
CA ALA A 146 26.07 13.50 0.67
C ALA A 146 24.80 14.32 0.95
N GLY A 147 23.62 13.69 0.97
CA GLY A 147 22.34 14.35 1.15
C GLY A 147 21.89 15.18 -0.06
N THR A 148 22.56 15.03 -1.21
CA THR A 148 22.20 15.72 -2.46
C THR A 148 21.12 14.98 -3.25
N SER A 149 20.79 13.75 -2.86
CA SER A 149 19.70 12.95 -3.43
C SER A 149 18.96 12.18 -2.33
N ARG A 150 17.68 11.88 -2.56
CA ARG A 150 16.87 11.00 -1.70
C ARG A 150 16.73 9.62 -2.34
N PRO A 151 16.66 8.54 -1.54
CA PRO A 151 16.30 7.24 -2.09
C PRO A 151 14.93 7.33 -2.75
N ALA A 152 14.81 6.89 -4.01
CA ALA A 152 13.52 6.80 -4.67
C ALA A 152 12.65 5.77 -3.95
N LEU A 153 11.60 6.23 -3.27
CA LEU A 153 10.57 5.35 -2.73
C LEU A 153 9.75 4.78 -3.89
N ARG A 154 9.46 3.49 -3.82
CA ARG A 154 8.69 2.79 -4.86
C ARG A 154 7.37 2.35 -4.27
N SER A 155 6.27 2.60 -4.98
CA SER A 155 4.95 2.09 -4.58
C SER A 155 5.00 0.56 -4.45
N ILE A 156 4.38 0.01 -3.41
CA ILE A 156 4.22 -1.43 -3.20
C ILE A 156 3.50 -2.06 -4.40
N LYS A 157 2.50 -1.36 -4.96
CA LYS A 157 1.75 -1.85 -6.11
C LYS A 157 2.56 -1.90 -7.41
N SER A 158 3.67 -1.18 -7.49
CA SER A 158 4.61 -1.36 -8.61
C SER A 158 5.25 -2.74 -8.60
N TYR A 159 5.48 -3.32 -7.42
CA TYR A 159 5.99 -4.69 -7.29
C TYR A 159 4.89 -5.73 -7.37
N ILE A 160 3.74 -5.44 -6.75
CA ILE A 160 2.61 -6.37 -6.64
C ILE A 160 1.31 -5.62 -6.92
N PRO A 161 0.85 -5.56 -8.18
CA PRO A 161 -0.28 -4.73 -8.59
C PRO A 161 -1.58 -5.00 -7.84
N ASP A 162 -1.80 -6.24 -7.40
CA ASP A 162 -3.00 -6.66 -6.65
C ASP A 162 -2.81 -6.62 -5.13
N ALA A 163 -1.79 -5.92 -4.61
CA ALA A 163 -1.57 -5.79 -3.17
C ALA A 163 -2.73 -5.05 -2.50
N PRO A 164 -3.29 -5.57 -1.39
CA PRO A 164 -4.42 -4.97 -0.67
C PRO A 164 -3.96 -3.82 0.23
N VAL A 165 -3.25 -2.86 -0.36
CA VAL A 165 -2.73 -1.65 0.29
C VAL A 165 -3.26 -0.42 -0.46
N PRO A 166 -3.27 0.75 0.17
CA PRO A 166 -3.48 2.02 -0.54
C PRO A 166 -2.48 2.17 -1.71
N ASP A 167 -2.88 2.81 -2.80
CA ASP A 167 -2.01 2.98 -3.99
C ASP A 167 -0.72 3.77 -3.68
N GLN A 168 -0.79 4.72 -2.72
CA GLN A 168 0.35 5.51 -2.25
C GLN A 168 1.26 4.73 -1.31
N ALA A 169 0.89 3.52 -0.88
CA ALA A 169 1.72 2.77 0.03
C ALA A 169 3.05 2.43 -0.67
N VAL A 170 4.16 2.79 -0.03
CA VAL A 170 5.51 2.64 -0.57
C VAL A 170 6.29 1.56 0.19
N MET A 171 7.21 0.92 -0.55
CA MET A 171 8.22 0.06 0.04
C MET A 171 9.22 0.91 0.84
N PRO A 172 9.54 0.52 2.08
CA PRO A 172 10.50 1.26 2.89
C PRO A 172 11.88 1.27 2.24
N PRO A 173 12.72 2.29 2.52
CA PRO A 173 14.07 2.36 2.00
C PRO A 173 14.86 1.07 2.26
N ARG A 174 15.61 0.63 1.24
CA ARG A 174 16.42 -0.61 1.25
C ARG A 174 15.62 -1.91 1.31
N TYR A 175 14.30 -1.87 1.15
CA TYR A 175 13.51 -3.08 0.94
C TYR A 175 12.99 -3.14 -0.49
N TYR A 176 12.95 -4.34 -1.04
CA TYR A 176 12.39 -4.60 -2.36
C TYR A 176 11.75 -5.97 -2.42
N ILE A 177 10.94 -6.18 -3.45
CA ILE A 177 10.30 -7.46 -3.74
C ILE A 177 10.91 -8.00 -5.04
N SER A 178 11.37 -9.25 -5.03
CA SER A 178 11.91 -9.91 -6.22
C SER A 178 10.79 -10.23 -7.23
N GLU A 179 11.13 -10.57 -8.48
CA GLU A 179 10.14 -11.09 -9.46
C GLU A 179 9.36 -12.32 -8.94
N ARG A 180 9.88 -13.02 -7.92
CA ARG A 180 9.23 -14.19 -7.30
C ARG A 180 8.30 -13.84 -6.14
N GLY A 181 8.21 -12.57 -5.75
CA GLY A 181 7.42 -12.13 -4.59
C GLY A 181 8.16 -12.25 -3.25
N GLU A 182 9.46 -12.53 -3.25
CA GLU A 182 10.26 -12.60 -2.02
C GLU A 182 10.64 -11.18 -1.58
N ILE A 183 10.56 -10.89 -0.29
CA ILE A 183 10.96 -9.61 0.28
C ILE A 183 12.41 -9.70 0.75
N TYR A 184 13.23 -8.75 0.31
CA TYR A 184 14.64 -8.65 0.67
C TYR A 184 14.94 -7.31 1.33
N TRP A 185 15.97 -7.32 2.17
CA TRP A 185 16.61 -6.12 2.70
C TRP A 185 18.01 -5.97 2.11
N GLU A 186 18.30 -4.79 1.56
CA GLU A 186 19.59 -4.43 0.98
C GLU A 186 20.46 -3.70 2.03
N GLY A 187 21.20 -4.50 2.80
CA GLY A 187 22.19 -4.02 3.75
C GLY A 187 23.62 -4.09 3.18
N LYS A 188 24.56 -4.48 4.05
CA LYS A 188 25.91 -4.89 3.59
C LYS A 188 25.85 -6.17 2.75
N TYR A 189 24.92 -7.04 3.10
CA TYR A 189 24.54 -8.23 2.35
C TYR A 189 23.03 -8.18 2.13
N THR A 190 22.57 -8.84 1.08
CA THR A 190 21.14 -9.02 0.81
C THR A 190 20.60 -10.11 1.71
N GLU A 191 19.63 -9.77 2.55
CA GLU A 191 19.02 -10.70 3.50
C GLU A 191 17.57 -10.98 3.12
N LEU A 192 17.18 -12.26 3.12
CA LEU A 192 15.79 -12.66 2.88
C LEU A 192 14.96 -12.33 4.12
N VAL A 193 13.97 -11.44 3.95
CA VAL A 193 13.05 -11.02 5.02
C VAL A 193 11.88 -11.99 5.08
N SER A 194 11.22 -12.20 3.96
CA SER A 194 10.06 -13.07 3.83
C SER A 194 10.10 -13.76 2.46
N PRO A 195 9.88 -15.09 2.39
CA PRO A 195 9.82 -15.79 1.11
C PRO A 195 8.52 -15.52 0.32
N VAL A 196 7.58 -14.77 0.90
CA VAL A 196 6.32 -14.37 0.26
C VAL A 196 6.02 -12.90 0.55
N PRO A 197 5.16 -12.25 -0.26
CA PRO A 197 4.70 -10.91 0.05
C PRO A 197 3.95 -10.87 1.37
N VAL A 198 4.30 -9.89 2.21
CA VAL A 198 3.62 -9.59 3.48
C VAL A 198 3.53 -8.07 3.56
N VAL A 199 2.35 -7.53 3.81
CA VAL A 199 2.08 -6.10 3.91
C VAL A 199 1.17 -5.80 5.09
N ILE A 200 1.17 -4.56 5.57
CA ILE A 200 0.18 -4.06 6.54
C ILE A 200 -0.94 -3.42 5.72
N THR A 201 -2.18 -3.87 5.93
CA THR A 201 -3.34 -3.35 5.20
C THR A 201 -3.99 -2.18 5.91
N ARG A 202 -4.06 -2.25 7.25
CA ARG A 202 -4.67 -1.24 8.10
C ARG A 202 -4.22 -1.36 9.56
N ARG A 203 -4.41 -0.27 10.29
CA ARG A 203 -4.15 -0.15 11.73
C ARG A 203 -5.48 -0.11 12.47
N LEU A 204 -5.59 -0.86 13.56
CA LEU A 204 -6.80 -0.91 14.37
C LEU A 204 -6.52 -0.40 15.78
N HIS A 205 -7.44 0.39 16.32
CA HIS A 205 -7.40 0.89 17.68
C HIS A 205 -8.58 0.34 18.48
N ASP A 206 -8.30 -0.61 19.38
CA ASP A 206 -9.29 -1.18 20.29
C ASP A 206 -9.70 -0.12 21.32
N LEU A 207 -10.97 0.29 21.30
CA LEU A 207 -11.51 1.28 22.24
C LEU A 207 -11.68 0.74 23.66
N ASP A 208 -11.86 -0.58 23.82
CA ASP A 208 -12.11 -1.21 25.11
C ASP A 208 -10.79 -1.38 25.90
N GLU A 209 -9.75 -1.90 25.23
CA GLU A 209 -8.46 -2.18 25.88
C GLU A 209 -7.37 -1.13 25.63
N LYS A 210 -7.60 -0.17 24.73
CA LYS A 210 -6.60 0.80 24.25
C LYS A 210 -5.35 0.13 23.68
N VAL A 211 -5.53 -1.05 23.08
CA VAL A 211 -4.45 -1.81 22.44
C VAL A 211 -4.47 -1.53 20.94
N SER A 212 -3.32 -1.14 20.40
CA SER A 212 -3.15 -1.05 18.95
C SER A 212 -2.96 -2.44 18.34
N ARG A 213 -3.71 -2.72 17.29
CA ARG A 213 -3.60 -3.91 16.45
C ARG A 213 -3.25 -3.50 15.02
N VAL A 214 -2.78 -4.47 14.24
CA VAL A 214 -2.55 -4.32 12.81
C VAL A 214 -3.17 -5.50 12.09
N GLU A 215 -3.71 -5.25 10.90
CA GLU A 215 -4.06 -6.32 9.97
C GLU A 215 -2.91 -6.50 8.99
N LEU A 216 -2.42 -7.73 8.91
CA LEU A 216 -1.41 -8.15 7.96
C LEU A 216 -2.10 -8.87 6.80
N ALA A 217 -1.68 -8.60 5.57
CA ALA A 217 -2.00 -9.43 4.42
C ALA A 217 -0.74 -10.10 3.88
N TYR A 218 -0.84 -11.37 3.51
CA TYR A 218 0.27 -12.14 2.94
C TYR A 218 -0.22 -13.03 1.80
N LYS A 219 0.59 -13.16 0.75
CA LYS A 219 0.19 -13.82 -0.50
C LYS A 219 0.76 -15.23 -0.57
N LEU A 220 -0.11 -16.24 -0.43
CA LEU A 220 0.25 -17.66 -0.53
C LEU A 220 -0.45 -18.29 -1.74
N ASN A 221 0.30 -19.00 -2.58
CA ASN A 221 -0.24 -19.68 -3.76
C ASN A 221 -1.12 -18.75 -4.63
N GLY A 222 -0.70 -17.50 -4.79
CA GLY A 222 -1.40 -16.47 -5.56
C GLY A 222 -2.64 -15.86 -4.87
N LYS A 223 -2.96 -16.26 -3.64
CA LYS A 223 -4.12 -15.74 -2.89
C LYS A 223 -3.67 -14.94 -1.67
N TRP A 224 -4.29 -13.78 -1.48
CA TRP A 224 -4.14 -13.01 -0.26
C TRP A 224 -4.91 -13.66 0.88
N LYS A 225 -4.25 -13.82 2.01
CA LYS A 225 -4.85 -14.11 3.31
C LYS A 225 -4.58 -12.94 4.24
N THR A 226 -5.44 -12.73 5.21
CA THR A 226 -5.27 -11.70 6.23
C THR A 226 -5.23 -12.30 7.63
N THR A 227 -4.56 -11.61 8.55
CA THR A 227 -4.63 -11.90 9.98
C THR A 227 -4.49 -10.62 10.78
N THR A 228 -5.32 -10.44 11.81
CA THR A 228 -5.25 -9.28 12.70
C THR A 228 -4.53 -9.68 13.98
N VAL A 229 -3.50 -8.93 14.37
CA VAL A 229 -2.70 -9.21 15.56
C VAL A 229 -2.39 -7.95 16.34
N SER A 230 -2.11 -8.11 17.64
CA SER A 230 -1.61 -7.00 18.46
C SER A 230 -0.30 -6.45 17.89
N LYS A 231 -0.14 -5.12 17.89
CA LYS A 231 1.10 -4.46 17.49
C LYS A 231 2.32 -4.95 18.28
N ALA A 232 2.12 -5.38 19.53
CA ALA A 232 3.17 -5.97 20.35
C ALA A 232 3.72 -7.30 19.78
N VAL A 233 2.93 -8.03 18.99
CA VAL A 233 3.36 -9.29 18.33
C VAL A 233 4.36 -8.98 17.21
N ILE A 234 4.02 -8.02 16.34
CA ILE A 234 4.90 -7.65 15.20
C ILE A 234 6.11 -6.81 15.61
N ALA A 235 6.15 -6.35 16.87
CA ALA A 235 7.26 -5.60 17.44
C ALA A 235 8.27 -6.46 18.21
N ASP A 236 8.03 -7.76 18.38
CA ASP A 236 8.84 -8.67 19.19
C ASP A 236 9.30 -9.90 18.39
N ASN A 237 10.61 -10.13 18.34
CA ASN A 237 11.23 -11.20 17.56
C ASN A 237 10.82 -12.62 18.00
N ARG A 238 10.38 -12.82 19.24
CA ARG A 238 9.92 -14.12 19.73
C ARG A 238 8.43 -14.29 19.49
N ARG A 239 7.63 -13.26 19.79
CA ARG A 239 6.18 -13.32 19.64
C ARG A 239 5.76 -13.36 18.18
N ILE A 240 6.47 -12.70 17.27
CA ILE A 240 6.13 -12.70 15.84
C ILE A 240 6.08 -14.12 15.24
N ILE A 241 6.79 -15.09 15.84
CA ILE A 241 6.80 -16.49 15.39
C ILE A 241 5.39 -17.09 15.46
N GLN A 242 4.51 -16.61 16.34
CA GLN A 242 3.11 -17.06 16.42
C GLN A 242 2.33 -16.82 15.12
N LEU A 243 2.79 -15.92 14.23
CA LEU A 243 2.17 -15.73 12.92
C LEU A 243 2.27 -16.98 12.04
N ALA A 244 3.18 -17.92 12.35
CA ALA A 244 3.27 -19.21 11.70
C ALA A 244 1.99 -20.06 11.90
N ASP A 245 1.25 -19.86 13.01
CA ASP A 245 -0.05 -20.51 13.23
C ASP A 245 -1.10 -20.07 12.20
N HIS A 246 -0.86 -18.93 11.54
CA HIS A 246 -1.68 -18.38 10.47
C HIS A 246 -0.99 -18.50 9.10
N ASP A 247 -0.13 -19.52 8.88
CA ASP A 247 0.61 -19.76 7.63
C ASP A 247 1.57 -18.65 7.18
N VAL A 248 1.83 -17.61 8.00
CA VAL A 248 2.86 -16.61 7.66
C VAL A 248 4.23 -17.30 7.73
N PRO A 249 5.06 -17.26 6.68
CA PRO A 249 6.34 -17.97 6.65
C PRO A 249 7.41 -17.25 7.48
N VAL A 250 7.28 -17.38 8.80
CA VAL A 250 8.19 -16.84 9.81
C VAL A 250 8.73 -17.97 10.68
N SER A 251 9.99 -17.85 11.06
CA SER A 251 10.69 -18.74 11.97
C SER A 251 11.72 -17.93 12.76
N SER A 252 12.40 -18.57 13.72
CA SER A 252 13.52 -17.92 14.42
C SER A 252 14.63 -17.44 13.49
N ALA A 253 14.76 -17.99 12.27
CA ALA A 253 15.78 -17.60 11.30
C ALA A 253 15.52 -16.23 10.67
N ASN A 254 14.25 -15.88 10.38
CA ASN A 254 13.88 -14.61 9.72
C ASN A 254 13.07 -13.65 10.60
N ALA A 255 12.67 -14.04 11.82
CA ALA A 255 11.84 -13.23 12.71
C ALA A 255 12.38 -11.81 12.92
N ARG A 256 13.70 -11.67 13.15
CA ARG A 256 14.34 -10.34 13.31
C ARG A 256 14.16 -9.46 12.08
N PHE A 257 14.34 -10.03 10.89
CA PHE A 257 14.20 -9.28 9.64
C PHE A 257 12.75 -8.90 9.39
N LEU A 258 11.80 -9.81 9.64
CA LEU A 258 10.38 -9.54 9.47
C LEU A 258 9.88 -8.44 10.44
N VAL A 259 10.31 -8.45 11.70
CA VAL A 259 9.99 -7.38 12.66
C VAL A 259 10.51 -6.02 12.16
N GLN A 260 11.78 -5.96 11.75
CA GLN A 260 12.38 -4.72 11.24
C GLN A 260 11.68 -4.20 9.99
N TYR A 261 11.31 -5.11 9.09
CA TYR A 261 10.55 -4.80 7.90
C TYR A 261 9.16 -4.26 8.23
N LEU A 262 8.38 -4.94 9.06
CA LEU A 262 7.02 -4.51 9.41
C LEU A 262 7.02 -3.16 10.15
N GLN A 263 8.02 -2.92 11.01
CA GLN A 263 8.19 -1.61 11.66
C GLN A 263 8.51 -0.51 10.65
N ALA A 264 9.42 -0.75 9.71
CA ALA A 264 9.75 0.21 8.66
C ALA A 264 8.55 0.44 7.72
N LEU A 265 7.83 -0.62 7.37
CA LEU A 265 6.63 -0.58 6.55
C LEU A 265 5.53 0.25 7.20
N GLU A 266 5.27 0.02 8.49
CA GLU A 266 4.27 0.81 9.21
C GLU A 266 4.67 2.29 9.29
N MET A 267 5.93 2.58 9.61
CA MET A 267 6.39 3.95 9.81
C MET A 267 6.36 4.77 8.52
N GLU A 268 6.85 4.19 7.41
CA GLU A 268 6.87 4.85 6.10
C GLU A 268 5.45 5.10 5.58
N ASN A 269 4.49 4.25 5.95
CA ASN A 269 3.12 4.30 5.46
C ASN A 269 2.12 4.80 6.50
N ILE A 270 2.56 5.37 7.63
CA ILE A 270 1.67 5.69 8.75
C ILE A 270 0.55 6.66 8.36
N GLY A 271 0.83 7.59 7.44
CA GLY A 271 -0.14 8.56 6.91
C GLY A 271 -1.04 8.01 5.79
N HIS A 272 -0.68 6.87 5.20
CA HIS A 272 -1.42 6.24 4.11
C HIS A 272 -2.29 5.07 4.59
N LEU A 273 -1.84 4.36 5.63
CA LEU A 273 -2.55 3.21 6.18
C LEU A 273 -3.88 3.63 6.82
N PRO A 274 -5.01 3.02 6.43
CA PRO A 274 -6.29 3.27 7.08
C PRO A 274 -6.21 2.96 8.58
N GLU A 275 -6.75 3.87 9.39
CA GLU A 275 -6.92 3.69 10.82
C GLU A 275 -8.40 3.45 11.14
N VAL A 276 -8.67 2.32 11.81
CA VAL A 276 -10.03 1.85 12.12
C VAL A 276 -10.17 1.71 13.63
N GLU A 277 -11.24 2.25 14.19
CA GLU A 277 -11.57 1.99 15.60
C GLU A 277 -12.29 0.63 15.70
N SER A 278 -11.90 -0.17 16.68
CA SER A 278 -12.46 -1.51 16.90
C SER A 278 -12.98 -1.69 18.32
N VAL A 279 -13.89 -2.64 18.50
CA VAL A 279 -14.45 -3.05 19.79
C VAL A 279 -14.58 -4.56 19.88
N ARG A 280 -14.43 -5.12 21.09
CA ARG A 280 -14.48 -6.57 21.28
C ARG A 280 -15.88 -7.16 21.34
N SER A 281 -16.88 -6.31 21.55
CA SER A 281 -18.24 -6.76 21.80
C SER A 281 -19.28 -5.87 21.15
N MET A 282 -20.46 -6.41 20.91
CA MET A 282 -21.64 -5.63 20.56
C MET A 282 -22.31 -5.05 21.82
N GLY A 283 -23.22 -4.09 21.65
CA GLY A 283 -24.03 -3.53 22.73
C GLY A 283 -23.88 -2.02 22.91
N TRP A 284 -24.48 -1.54 24.00
CA TRP A 284 -24.46 -0.12 24.40
C TRP A 284 -23.08 0.32 24.84
N ARG A 285 -22.60 1.46 24.31
CA ARG A 285 -21.33 2.06 24.70
C ARG A 285 -21.28 3.56 24.41
N THR A 286 -20.30 4.24 25.00
CA THR A 286 -20.02 5.65 24.71
C THR A 286 -18.91 5.74 23.67
N TRP A 287 -19.18 6.39 22.54
CA TRP A 287 -18.22 6.61 21.46
C TRP A 287 -18.23 8.09 21.05
N ASN A 288 -17.06 8.74 21.04
CA ASN A 288 -16.92 10.18 20.76
C ASN A 288 -17.87 11.07 21.60
N GLY A 289 -18.03 10.74 22.89
CA GLY A 289 -18.91 11.47 23.81
C GLY A 289 -20.41 11.25 23.60
N LYS A 290 -20.80 10.34 22.69
CA LYS A 290 -22.20 10.01 22.39
C LYS A 290 -22.50 8.57 22.78
N LEU A 291 -23.69 8.33 23.29
CA LEU A 291 -24.18 6.96 23.51
C LEU A 291 -24.52 6.34 22.15
N VAL A 292 -24.00 5.14 21.89
CA VAL A 292 -24.24 4.36 20.68
C VAL A 292 -24.54 2.91 21.03
N PHE A 293 -25.17 2.20 20.11
CA PHE A 293 -25.37 0.75 20.19
C PHE A 293 -24.69 0.07 19.01
N VAL A 294 -23.71 -0.78 19.29
CA VAL A 294 -23.00 -1.56 18.25
C VAL A 294 -23.75 -2.86 18.01
N TRP A 295 -24.12 -3.11 16.76
CA TRP A 295 -24.86 -4.29 16.34
C TRP A 295 -24.36 -4.80 14.99
N GLY A 296 -23.72 -5.97 15.00
CA GLY A 296 -23.00 -6.48 13.84
C GLY A 296 -21.94 -5.49 13.39
N ARG A 297 -21.91 -5.19 12.08
CA ARG A 297 -21.02 -4.18 11.48
C ARG A 297 -21.61 -2.76 11.47
N ARG A 298 -22.60 -2.49 12.34
CA ARG A 298 -23.34 -1.21 12.39
C ARG A 298 -23.26 -0.57 13.77
N VAL A 299 -23.17 0.75 13.77
CA VAL A 299 -23.27 1.61 14.94
C VAL A 299 -24.57 2.39 14.83
N ILE A 300 -25.44 2.20 15.82
CA ILE A 300 -26.75 2.83 15.92
C ILE A 300 -26.64 4.01 16.88
N PHE A 301 -27.05 5.19 16.41
CA PHE A 301 -27.20 6.38 17.25
C PHE A 301 -28.64 6.48 17.75
N PRO A 302 -28.90 6.53 19.06
CA PRO A 302 -30.25 6.68 19.60
C PRO A 302 -30.96 7.90 19.01
N GLY A 303 -32.20 7.71 18.56
CA GLY A 303 -32.99 8.76 17.91
C GLY A 303 -32.62 9.06 16.46
N SER A 304 -31.62 8.39 15.90
CA SER A 304 -31.23 8.52 14.49
C SER A 304 -31.79 7.36 13.66
N LYS A 305 -32.20 7.66 12.41
CA LYS A 305 -32.50 6.64 11.39
C LYS A 305 -31.26 6.22 10.60
N GLN A 306 -30.11 6.84 10.87
CA GLN A 306 -28.85 6.59 10.19
C GLN A 306 -27.95 5.70 11.06
N TYR A 307 -27.22 4.80 10.39
CA TYR A 307 -26.24 3.92 10.98
C TYR A 307 -24.85 4.25 10.44
N SER A 308 -23.81 4.07 11.27
CA SER A 308 -22.42 4.17 10.85
C SER A 308 -21.77 2.79 10.79
N ALA A 309 -20.72 2.64 9.99
CA ALA A 309 -19.85 1.45 9.97
C ALA A 309 -18.44 1.81 10.45
N ALA A 310 -18.27 2.97 11.10
CA ALA A 310 -16.97 3.51 11.49
C ALA A 310 -16.35 2.82 12.72
N LEU A 311 -17.08 1.89 13.34
CA LEU A 311 -16.60 1.10 14.46
C LEU A 311 -16.82 -0.37 14.14
N GLU A 312 -15.74 -1.14 14.14
CA GLU A 312 -15.78 -2.56 13.80
C GLU A 312 -15.81 -3.44 15.05
N VAL A 313 -16.59 -4.52 14.99
CA VAL A 313 -16.53 -5.57 16.01
C VAL A 313 -15.39 -6.52 15.65
N GLU A 314 -14.46 -6.71 16.57
CA GLU A 314 -13.35 -7.64 16.42
C GLU A 314 -13.86 -9.08 16.37
N VAL A 315 -13.17 -9.89 15.57
CA VAL A 315 -13.52 -11.26 15.27
C VAL A 315 -12.29 -12.12 15.43
N ASP A 316 -12.32 -13.02 16.40
CA ASP A 316 -11.18 -13.88 16.73
C ASP A 316 -11.39 -15.31 16.19
N SER A 317 -12.58 -15.64 15.65
CA SER A 317 -12.85 -16.95 15.04
C SER A 317 -13.76 -16.90 13.81
N PRO A 318 -13.65 -17.90 12.90
CA PRO A 318 -14.59 -18.04 11.78
C PRO A 318 -16.06 -18.15 12.21
N GLY A 319 -16.32 -18.70 13.41
CA GLY A 319 -17.69 -18.80 13.95
C GLY A 319 -18.26 -17.44 14.35
N GLU A 320 -17.45 -16.57 14.94
CA GLU A 320 -17.83 -15.18 15.22
C GLU A 320 -18.05 -14.39 13.93
N GLU A 321 -17.22 -14.61 12.90
CA GLU A 321 -17.38 -13.98 11.58
C GLU A 321 -18.72 -14.38 10.94
N GLN A 322 -19.07 -15.66 11.04
CA GLN A 322 -20.35 -16.19 10.58
C GLN A 322 -21.51 -15.57 11.37
N PHE A 323 -21.40 -15.46 12.69
CA PHE A 323 -22.43 -14.85 13.53
C PHE A 323 -22.64 -13.37 13.19
N LEU A 324 -21.56 -12.60 13.06
CA LEU A 324 -21.64 -11.18 12.69
C LEU A 324 -22.21 -10.98 11.28
N SER A 325 -21.87 -11.86 10.34
CA SER A 325 -22.39 -11.82 8.98
C SER A 325 -23.87 -12.16 8.90
N ALA A 326 -24.40 -12.94 9.86
CA ALA A 326 -25.82 -13.24 9.96
C ALA A 326 -26.67 -12.09 10.54
N LEU A 327 -26.04 -11.10 11.19
CA LEU A 327 -26.72 -9.92 11.74
C LEU A 327 -27.03 -8.90 10.64
N ASP A 328 -28.00 -9.24 9.79
CA ASP A 328 -28.48 -8.36 8.73
C ASP A 328 -29.90 -7.82 8.98
N ILE A 329 -30.21 -6.69 8.34
CA ILE A 329 -31.55 -6.10 8.39
C ILE A 329 -32.40 -6.79 7.33
N GLY A 330 -33.38 -7.56 7.75
CA GLY A 330 -34.30 -8.28 6.86
C GLY A 330 -35.76 -8.16 7.29
N GLY A 331 -36.64 -8.23 6.28
CA GLY A 331 -38.10 -8.17 6.47
C GLY A 331 -38.66 -6.75 6.54
N THR A 332 -39.94 -6.65 6.89
CA THR A 332 -40.64 -5.37 7.08
C THR A 332 -41.12 -5.27 8.52
N TRP A 333 -41.25 -4.04 9.03
CA TRP A 333 -41.83 -3.81 10.35
C TRP A 333 -43.23 -4.42 10.48
N GLN A 334 -44.09 -4.27 9.45
CA GLN A 334 -45.39 -4.95 9.43
C GLN A 334 -45.27 -6.47 9.50
N GLY A 335 -44.39 -7.08 8.70
CA GLY A 335 -44.23 -8.54 8.71
C GLY A 335 -43.75 -9.07 10.07
N TRP A 336 -42.90 -8.30 10.78
CA TRP A 336 -42.50 -8.63 12.14
C TRP A 336 -43.65 -8.56 13.15
N LEU A 337 -44.49 -7.52 13.06
CA LEU A 337 -45.68 -7.41 13.91
C LEU A 337 -46.62 -8.60 13.69
N GLU A 338 -46.99 -8.86 12.44
CA GLU A 338 -47.98 -9.88 12.09
C GLU A 338 -47.53 -11.31 12.41
N HIS A 339 -46.25 -11.63 12.19
CA HIS A 339 -45.77 -13.01 12.25
C HIS A 339 -44.97 -13.37 13.50
N VAL A 340 -44.47 -12.38 14.24
CA VAL A 340 -43.68 -12.62 15.46
C VAL A 340 -44.37 -12.05 16.68
N PHE A 341 -44.80 -10.79 16.63
CA PHE A 341 -45.32 -10.10 17.80
C PHE A 341 -46.76 -10.50 18.14
N ASP A 342 -47.67 -10.45 17.17
CA ASP A 342 -49.09 -10.77 17.36
C ASP A 342 -49.33 -12.20 17.86
N PRO A 343 -48.63 -13.24 17.34
CA PRO A 343 -48.77 -14.60 17.86
C PRO A 343 -48.17 -14.77 19.26
N ALA A 344 -47.06 -14.10 19.57
CA ALA A 344 -46.39 -14.22 20.88
C ALA A 344 -47.25 -13.65 22.02
N PHE A 345 -48.04 -12.61 21.76
CA PHE A 345 -48.93 -12.00 22.74
C PHE A 345 -50.22 -12.80 23.03
N GLN A 346 -50.51 -13.85 22.26
CA GLN A 346 -51.65 -14.73 22.52
C GLN A 346 -51.40 -15.75 23.63
N TYR A 347 -50.15 -15.85 24.11
CA TYR A 347 -49.77 -16.73 25.21
C TYR A 347 -49.27 -15.87 26.39
N PRO A 348 -50.02 -15.75 27.50
CA PRO A 348 -49.49 -15.08 28.69
C PRO A 348 -48.31 -15.89 29.23
N GLY A 349 -47.19 -15.20 29.47
CA GLY A 349 -45.96 -15.78 30.03
C GLY A 349 -46.06 -16.23 31.47
#